data_AF-F4G1F0-F1
#
_entry.id   AF-F4G1F0-F1
#
_cell.length_a   1.000
_cell.length_b   1.000
_cell.length_c   1.000
_cell.angle_alpha   90.00
_cell.angle_beta   90.00
_cell.angle_gamma   90.00
#
_symmetry.space_group_name_H-M   'P 1'
#
loop_
_entity.id
_entity.type
_entity.pdbx_description
1 polymer ?
#
loop_
_entity_poly.entity_id
_entity_poly.type
_entity_poly.pdbx_seq_one_letter_code
_entity_poly.pdbx_strand_id
1 'polypeptide(L)'
;MEFLDKKHRTVLMAIAKEGFQGVEMERLIASLSPILTKDAIIKVIEDLYFSQYVLLLRDSNEIRYIASKAVRNAMISFEFQRYKLTKFLETLKSMGNSQVNQESKQKAEEVIKVIKEGLVIISKGYLQLLSEVPELTVPEYSELLELLTKELFGKLIQLIDNETSKEDLDKLMELIAKYRGEKDAETMRNLMALSSRQSTAHPSQVKP
;
A
#
# COMPACT_ATOMS: atom_id res chain seq x y z
N MET A 1 2.11 5.87 -17.82
CA MET A 1 3.15 5.03 -17.21
C MET A 1 2.68 3.59 -17.33
N GLU A 2 3.50 2.73 -17.92
CA GLU A 2 3.19 1.31 -18.05
C GLU A 2 3.90 0.57 -16.91
N PHE A 3 3.15 -0.16 -16.09
CA PHE A 3 3.72 -0.91 -14.97
C PHE A 3 4.25 -2.25 -15.45
N LEU A 4 5.33 -2.72 -14.84
CA LEU A 4 5.77 -4.10 -15.04
C LEU A 4 4.68 -5.04 -14.53
N ASP A 5 4.40 -6.10 -15.30
CA ASP A 5 3.49 -7.13 -14.86
C ASP A 5 4.06 -7.89 -13.64
N LYS A 6 3.17 -8.59 -12.93
CA LYS A 6 3.52 -9.26 -11.68
C LYS A 6 4.65 -10.30 -11.84
N LYS A 7 4.77 -10.97 -12.99
CA LYS A 7 5.85 -11.94 -13.22
C LYS A 7 7.19 -11.23 -13.34
N HIS A 8 7.24 -10.17 -14.14
CA HIS A 8 8.44 -9.33 -14.29
C HIS A 8 8.88 -8.72 -12.96
N ARG A 9 7.95 -8.15 -12.19
CA ARG A 9 8.26 -7.58 -10.87
C ARG A 9 8.76 -8.66 -9.90
N THR A 10 8.12 -9.82 -9.87
CA THR A 10 8.52 -10.92 -8.98
C THR A 10 9.96 -11.38 -9.24
N VAL A 11 10.31 -11.61 -10.52
CA VAL A 11 11.68 -12.01 -10.90
C VAL A 11 12.68 -10.89 -10.61
N LEU A 12 12.35 -9.65 -10.98
CA LEU A 12 13.24 -8.50 -10.78
C LEU A 12 13.50 -8.24 -9.30
N MET A 13 12.48 -8.35 -8.44
CA MET A 13 12.64 -8.23 -6.98
C MET A 13 13.48 -9.37 -6.41
N ALA A 14 13.31 -10.61 -6.88
CA ALA A 14 14.12 -11.74 -6.43
C ALA A 14 15.60 -11.51 -6.75
N ILE A 15 15.92 -11.02 -7.95
CA ILE A 15 17.29 -10.63 -8.32
C ILE A 15 17.78 -9.45 -7.46
N ALA A 16 16.97 -8.41 -7.28
CA ALA A 16 17.37 -7.21 -6.57
C ALA A 16 17.66 -7.45 -5.07
N LYS A 17 16.93 -8.38 -4.43
CA LYS A 17 17.11 -8.75 -3.02
C LYS A 17 18.47 -9.39 -2.72
N GLU A 18 19.12 -9.97 -3.71
CA GLU A 18 20.46 -10.55 -3.58
C GLU A 18 21.56 -9.46 -3.59
N GLY A 19 21.17 -8.20 -3.81
CA GLY A 19 22.05 -7.05 -3.67
C GLY A 19 23.09 -6.96 -4.77
N PHE A 20 24.26 -6.42 -4.45
CA PHE A 20 25.31 -6.13 -5.44
C PHE A 20 26.06 -7.38 -5.91
N GLN A 21 25.92 -8.51 -5.21
CA GLN A 21 26.58 -9.78 -5.56
C GLN A 21 25.87 -10.49 -6.72
N GLY A 22 24.62 -10.11 -6.98
CA GLY A 22 23.77 -10.79 -7.95
C GLY A 22 23.42 -12.21 -7.53
N VAL A 23 22.79 -12.93 -8.45
CA VAL A 23 22.28 -14.29 -8.21
C VAL A 23 22.53 -15.19 -9.40
N GLU A 24 22.82 -16.46 -9.14
CA GLU A 24 22.93 -17.48 -10.19
C GLU A 24 21.55 -17.96 -10.64
N MET A 25 21.48 -18.44 -11.89
CA MET A 25 20.25 -18.95 -12.49
C MET A 25 19.60 -20.06 -11.65
N GLU A 26 20.38 -21.06 -11.21
CA GLU A 26 19.84 -22.21 -10.49
C GLU A 26 19.25 -21.82 -9.13
N ARG A 27 19.89 -20.88 -8.42
CA ARG A 27 19.36 -20.34 -7.15
C ARG A 27 18.06 -19.55 -7.37
N LEU A 28 18.00 -18.76 -8.45
CA LEU A 28 16.81 -18.01 -8.82
C LEU A 28 15.66 -18.96 -9.19
N ILE A 29 15.91 -19.99 -10.00
CA ILE A 29 14.93 -21.03 -10.33
C ILE A 29 14.43 -21.73 -9.07
N ALA A 30 15.33 -22.15 -8.17
CA ALA A 30 14.94 -22.81 -6.94
C ALA A 30 13.97 -21.93 -6.11
N SER A 31 14.28 -20.64 -5.95
CA SER A 31 13.45 -19.71 -5.17
C SER A 31 12.09 -19.39 -5.78
N LEU A 32 11.97 -19.39 -7.11
CA LEU A 32 10.75 -18.98 -7.83
C LEU A 32 9.92 -20.15 -8.36
N SER A 33 10.46 -21.38 -8.34
CA SER A 33 9.78 -22.59 -8.79
C SER A 33 8.40 -22.86 -8.16
N PRO A 34 8.06 -22.42 -6.94
CA PRO A 34 6.70 -22.60 -6.40
C PRO A 34 5.61 -21.82 -7.16
N ILE A 35 5.99 -20.80 -7.93
CA ILE A 35 5.04 -19.86 -8.57
C ILE A 35 5.30 -19.64 -10.07
N LEU A 36 6.48 -20.02 -10.58
CA LEU A 36 6.87 -19.86 -11.97
C LEU A 36 7.62 -21.10 -12.48
N THR A 37 7.37 -21.46 -13.73
CA THR A 37 8.13 -22.50 -14.44
C THR A 37 9.53 -21.99 -14.81
N LYS A 38 10.53 -22.88 -14.91
CA LYS A 38 11.90 -22.56 -15.36
C LYS A 38 11.92 -21.74 -16.66
N ASP A 39 11.17 -22.15 -17.67
CA ASP A 39 11.13 -21.44 -18.97
C ASP A 39 10.58 -20.02 -18.85
N ALA A 40 9.55 -19.83 -18.02
CA ALA A 40 9.01 -18.50 -17.74
C ALA A 40 10.04 -17.60 -17.02
N ILE A 41 10.80 -18.14 -16.08
CA ILE A 41 11.86 -17.40 -15.37
C ILE A 41 12.93 -16.95 -16.36
N ILE A 42 13.42 -17.86 -17.21
CA ILE A 42 14.44 -17.56 -18.22
C ILE A 42 13.96 -16.46 -19.16
N LYS A 43 12.74 -16.60 -19.70
CA LYS A 43 12.15 -15.61 -20.60
C LYS A 43 12.02 -14.23 -19.95
N VAL A 44 11.54 -14.16 -18.71
CA VAL A 44 11.40 -12.89 -17.99
C VAL A 44 12.78 -12.26 -17.73
N ILE A 45 13.81 -13.05 -17.41
CA ILE A 45 15.17 -12.52 -17.24
C ILE A 45 15.70 -11.93 -18.55
N GLU A 46 15.46 -12.60 -19.67
CA GLU A 46 15.81 -12.10 -21.00
C GLU A 46 15.13 -10.75 -21.27
N ASP A 47 13.81 -10.67 -21.05
CA ASP A 47 13.03 -9.44 -21.21
C ASP A 47 13.56 -8.31 -20.30
N LEU A 48 13.86 -8.61 -19.04
CA LEU A 48 14.41 -7.65 -18.07
C LEU A 48 15.84 -7.21 -18.40
N TYR A 49 16.65 -8.07 -19.01
CA TYR A 49 18.00 -7.75 -19.48
C TYR A 49 17.94 -6.77 -20.65
N PHE A 50 17.12 -7.06 -21.66
CA PHE A 50 16.95 -6.15 -22.80
C PHE A 50 16.27 -4.84 -22.43
N SER A 51 15.46 -4.84 -21.36
CA SER A 51 14.89 -3.63 -20.76
C SER A 51 15.85 -2.89 -19.81
N GLN A 52 17.10 -3.35 -19.66
CA GLN A 52 18.14 -2.76 -18.81
C GLN A 52 17.85 -2.72 -17.29
N TYR A 53 16.85 -3.47 -16.83
CA TYR A 53 16.60 -3.65 -15.40
C TYR A 53 17.57 -4.64 -14.74
N VAL A 54 18.07 -5.59 -15.53
CA VAL A 54 19.04 -6.62 -15.10
C VAL A 54 20.30 -6.52 -15.96
N LEU A 55 21.44 -6.73 -15.32
CA LEU A 55 22.76 -6.81 -15.94
C LEU A 55 23.35 -8.20 -15.67
N LEU A 56 24.34 -8.57 -16.47
CA LEU A 56 25.11 -9.81 -16.31
C LEU A 56 26.49 -9.49 -15.75
N LEU A 57 26.83 -10.13 -14.63
CA LEU A 57 28.19 -10.22 -14.14
C LEU A 57 28.78 -11.56 -14.60
N ARG A 58 29.96 -11.50 -15.20
CA ARG A 58 30.73 -12.68 -15.57
C ARG A 58 32.00 -12.67 -14.75
N ASP A 59 32.11 -13.63 -13.85
CA ASP A 59 33.39 -14.04 -13.29
C ASP A 59 33.79 -15.35 -13.99
N SER A 60 35.08 -15.66 -14.03
CA SER A 60 35.71 -16.63 -14.94
C SER A 60 35.08 -18.03 -14.98
N ASN A 61 34.24 -18.39 -13.99
CA ASN A 61 33.47 -19.64 -13.93
C ASN A 61 31.96 -19.47 -13.70
N GLU A 62 31.42 -18.27 -13.49
CA GLU A 62 30.03 -18.05 -13.07
C GLU A 62 29.38 -16.85 -13.76
N ILE A 63 28.10 -17.04 -14.15
CA ILE A 63 27.24 -15.95 -14.64
C ILE A 63 26.26 -15.61 -13.52
N ARG A 64 26.26 -14.35 -13.11
CA ARG A 64 25.32 -13.82 -12.11
C ARG A 64 24.46 -12.71 -12.72
N TYR A 65 23.18 -12.73 -12.38
CA TYR A 65 22.21 -11.71 -12.73
C TYR A 65 22.17 -10.68 -11.61
N ILE A 66 22.33 -9.40 -11.95
CA ILE A 66 22.32 -8.31 -10.98
C ILE A 66 21.32 -7.25 -11.41
N ALA A 67 20.52 -6.75 -10.48
CA ALA A 67 19.65 -5.61 -10.75
C ALA A 67 20.47 -4.35 -11.07
N SER A 68 20.00 -3.53 -12.01
CA SER A 68 20.66 -2.28 -12.39
C SER A 68 20.73 -1.31 -11.21
N LYS A 69 21.60 -0.29 -11.30
CA LYS A 69 21.75 0.70 -10.21
C LYS A 69 20.41 1.39 -9.89
N ALA A 70 19.64 1.75 -10.91
CA ALA A 70 18.32 2.37 -10.74
C ALA A 70 17.35 1.44 -10.00
N VAL A 71 17.30 0.16 -10.38
CA VAL A 71 16.45 -0.82 -9.68
C VAL A 71 16.88 -0.97 -8.23
N ARG A 72 18.19 -1.07 -7.94
CA ARG A 72 18.68 -1.18 -6.57
C ARG A 72 18.34 0.04 -5.72
N ASN A 73 18.50 1.24 -6.26
CA ASN A 73 18.13 2.48 -5.58
C ASN A 73 16.61 2.57 -5.33
N ALA A 74 15.80 2.20 -6.32
CA ALA A 74 14.35 2.13 -6.18
C ALA A 74 13.95 1.12 -5.09
N MET A 75 14.59 -0.04 -5.05
CA MET A 75 14.39 -1.05 -4.00
C MET A 75 14.80 -0.55 -2.61
N ILE A 76 15.89 0.21 -2.49
CA ILE A 76 16.27 0.87 -1.21
C ILE A 76 15.14 1.80 -0.75
N SER A 77 14.63 2.64 -1.64
CA SER A 77 13.53 3.55 -1.32
C SER A 77 12.27 2.78 -0.90
N PHE A 78 11.94 1.72 -1.63
CA PHE A 78 10.80 0.85 -1.35
C PHE A 78 10.92 0.15 0.02
N GLU A 79 12.03 -0.53 0.29
CA GLU A 79 12.25 -1.20 1.58
C GLU A 79 12.27 -0.20 2.75
N PHE A 80 12.77 1.02 2.54
CA PHE A 80 12.70 2.06 3.56
C PHE A 80 11.27 2.55 3.83
N GLN A 81 10.41 2.64 2.80
CA GLN A 81 8.99 2.93 3.03
C GLN A 81 8.28 1.78 3.74
N ARG A 82 8.59 0.52 3.38
CA ARG A 82 8.07 -0.65 4.09
C ARG A 82 8.45 -0.61 5.56
N TYR A 83 9.70 -0.31 5.88
CA TYR A 83 10.16 -0.14 7.26
C TYR A 83 9.35 0.93 8.02
N LYS A 84 9.17 2.13 7.45
CA LYS A 84 8.37 3.19 8.07
C LYS A 84 6.94 2.76 8.33
N LEU A 85 6.34 2.05 7.37
CA LEU A 85 4.97 1.58 7.51
C LEU A 85 4.87 0.50 8.58
N THR A 86 5.80 -0.46 8.64
CA THR A 86 5.87 -1.45 9.73
C THR A 86 5.98 -0.76 11.08
N LYS A 87 6.82 0.29 11.20
CA LYS A 87 6.94 1.08 12.43
C LYS A 87 5.62 1.75 12.82
N PHE A 88 4.92 2.35 11.85
CA PHE A 88 3.59 2.89 12.08
C PHE A 88 2.60 1.83 12.58
N LEU A 89 2.59 0.64 11.97
CA LEU A 89 1.72 -0.47 12.38
C LEU A 89 2.05 -0.99 13.78
N GLU A 90 3.33 -1.06 14.15
CA GLU A 90 3.77 -1.40 15.51
C GLU A 90 3.26 -0.39 16.54
N THR A 91 3.35 0.92 16.24
CA THR A 91 2.80 1.99 17.09
C THR A 91 1.28 1.86 17.23
N LEU A 92 0.57 1.64 16.13
CA LEU A 92 -0.88 1.47 16.17
C LEU A 92 -1.28 0.25 17.04
N LYS A 93 -0.54 -0.87 16.91
CA LYS A 93 -0.77 -2.09 17.69
C LYS A 93 -0.51 -1.88 19.18
N SER A 94 0.54 -1.14 19.55
CA SER A 94 0.84 -0.88 20.97
C SER A 94 -0.25 -0.05 21.64
N MET A 95 -0.84 0.93 20.93
CA MET A 95 -1.97 1.71 21.44
C MET A 95 -3.24 0.88 21.67
N GLY A 96 -3.47 -0.14 20.84
CA GLY A 96 -4.57 -1.09 21.01
C GLY A 96 -4.44 -1.97 22.27
N ASN A 97 -3.21 -2.25 22.69
CA ASN A 97 -2.91 -3.13 23.83
C ASN A 97 -2.78 -2.40 25.18
N SER A 98 -2.66 -1.07 25.19
CA SER A 98 -2.62 -0.28 26.42
C SER A 98 -3.98 -0.28 27.13
N GLN A 99 -4.12 -1.13 28.17
CA GLN A 99 -5.28 -1.17 29.05
C GLN A 99 -5.39 0.10 29.91
N VAL A 100 -6.51 0.81 29.70
CA VAL A 100 -7.39 1.45 30.70
C VAL A 100 -6.71 2.24 31.82
N ASN A 101 -6.62 3.57 31.67
CA ASN A 101 -6.76 4.58 32.73
C ASN A 101 -6.69 6.04 32.20
N GLN A 102 -6.94 6.28 30.91
CA GLN A 102 -7.04 7.62 30.34
C GLN A 102 -8.45 7.88 29.85
N GLU A 103 -8.94 9.10 30.09
CA GLU A 103 -10.25 9.57 29.63
C GLU A 103 -10.42 9.27 28.14
N SER A 104 -11.52 8.60 27.80
CA SER A 104 -11.80 8.04 26.46
C SER A 104 -11.64 9.03 25.31
N LYS A 105 -11.78 10.33 25.56
CA LYS A 105 -11.56 11.41 24.58
C LYS A 105 -10.08 11.61 24.23
N GLN A 106 -9.17 11.63 25.21
CA GLN A 106 -7.74 11.84 24.95
C GLN A 106 -7.15 10.67 24.16
N LYS A 107 -7.56 9.44 24.48
CA LYS A 107 -7.16 8.24 23.74
C LYS A 107 -7.65 8.26 22.28
N ALA A 108 -8.85 8.79 22.03
CA ALA A 108 -9.39 8.92 20.67
C ALA A 108 -8.62 9.97 19.85
N GLU A 109 -8.31 11.13 20.43
CA GLU A 109 -7.52 12.17 19.77
C GLU A 109 -6.09 11.70 19.43
N GLU A 110 -5.47 10.95 20.33
CA GLU A 110 -4.14 10.38 20.11
C GLU A 110 -4.14 9.34 18.98
N VAL A 111 -5.15 8.48 18.93
CA VAL A 111 -5.34 7.51 17.84
C VAL A 111 -5.56 8.24 16.50
N ILE A 112 -6.39 9.28 16.46
CA ILE A 112 -6.60 10.09 15.24
C ILE A 112 -5.30 10.72 14.77
N LYS A 113 -4.49 11.25 15.68
CA LYS A 113 -3.17 11.83 15.34
C LYS A 113 -2.26 10.78 14.69
N VAL A 114 -2.16 9.59 15.27
CA VAL A 114 -1.33 8.50 14.73
C VAL A 114 -1.83 8.06 13.36
N ILE A 115 -3.15 7.95 13.15
CA ILE A 115 -3.68 7.59 11.83
C ILE A 115 -3.35 8.67 10.79
N LYS A 116 -3.47 9.96 11.13
CA LYS A 116 -3.05 11.06 10.24
C LYS A 116 -1.57 10.99 9.88
N GLU A 117 -0.71 10.71 10.85
CA GLU A 117 0.72 10.47 10.59
C GLU A 117 0.95 9.29 9.65
N GLY A 118 0.19 8.20 9.81
CA GLY A 118 0.18 7.05 8.91
C GLY A 118 -0.20 7.41 7.48
N LEU A 119 -1.25 8.20 7.28
CA LEU A 119 -1.66 8.70 5.96
C LEU A 119 -0.57 9.58 5.32
N VAL A 120 0.11 10.41 6.11
CA VAL A 120 1.25 11.20 5.63
C VAL A 120 2.42 10.30 5.20
N ILE A 121 2.72 9.24 5.96
CA ILE A 121 3.74 8.24 5.59
C ILE A 121 3.39 7.61 4.25
N ILE A 122 2.13 7.21 4.05
CA ILE A 122 1.65 6.59 2.80
C ILE A 122 1.81 7.54 1.62
N SER A 123 1.33 8.78 1.75
CA SER A 123 1.39 9.79 0.70
C SER A 123 2.85 10.13 0.33
N LYS A 124 3.72 10.32 1.33
CA LYS A 124 5.15 10.52 1.10
C LYS A 124 5.81 9.30 0.45
N GLY A 125 5.35 8.10 0.82
CA GLY A 125 5.80 6.84 0.22
C GLY A 125 5.57 6.84 -1.29
N TYR A 126 4.35 7.11 -1.75
CA TYR A 126 4.05 7.21 -3.18
C TYR A 126 4.91 8.26 -3.89
N LEU A 127 5.01 9.47 -3.33
CA LEU A 127 5.81 10.54 -3.94
C LEU A 127 7.29 10.15 -4.08
N GLN A 128 7.85 9.46 -3.09
CA GLN A 128 9.23 9.01 -3.12
C GLN A 128 9.45 7.89 -4.15
N LEU A 129 8.48 6.99 -4.33
CA LEU A 129 8.60 5.86 -5.26
C LEU A 129 8.40 6.24 -6.73
N LEU A 130 7.92 7.45 -7.00
CA LEU A 130 7.77 7.97 -8.37
C LEU A 130 9.10 8.35 -9.07
N SER A 131 10.22 8.40 -8.34
CA SER A 131 11.43 9.09 -8.81
C SER A 131 12.42 8.26 -9.64
N GLU A 132 12.45 6.92 -9.51
CA GLU A 132 13.47 6.09 -10.17
C GLU A 132 12.86 5.00 -11.05
N VAL A 133 12.32 3.93 -10.45
CA VAL A 133 11.71 2.78 -11.15
C VAL A 133 10.27 2.62 -10.65
N PRO A 134 9.39 3.59 -10.99
CA PRO A 134 8.00 3.59 -10.51
C PRO A 134 7.19 2.42 -11.08
N GLU A 135 7.51 1.95 -12.27
CA GLU A 135 6.93 0.79 -12.92
C GLU A 135 7.08 -0.51 -12.11
N LEU A 136 8.10 -0.58 -11.25
CA LEU A 136 8.34 -1.65 -10.28
C LEU A 136 7.76 -1.33 -8.91
N THR A 137 8.12 -0.19 -8.33
CA THR A 137 7.94 0.04 -6.89
C THR A 137 6.56 0.54 -6.49
N VAL A 138 5.92 1.36 -7.33
CA VAL A 138 4.54 1.85 -7.08
C VAL A 138 3.54 0.70 -6.98
N PRO A 139 3.45 -0.25 -7.92
CA PRO A 139 2.47 -1.31 -7.82
C PRO A 139 2.74 -2.27 -6.65
N GLU A 140 4.00 -2.55 -6.30
CA GLU A 140 4.33 -3.34 -5.11
C GLU A 140 3.91 -2.62 -3.81
N TYR A 141 4.06 -1.30 -3.77
CA TYR A 141 3.60 -0.50 -2.64
C TYR A 141 2.07 -0.46 -2.57
N SER A 142 1.39 -0.35 -3.71
CA SER A 142 -0.08 -0.42 -3.79
C SER A 142 -0.64 -1.76 -3.33
N GLU A 143 -0.05 -2.90 -3.74
CA GLU A 143 -0.48 -4.23 -3.27
C GLU A 143 -0.35 -4.36 -1.74
N LEU A 144 0.75 -3.85 -1.18
CA LEU A 144 0.96 -3.83 0.26
C LEU A 144 -0.05 -2.94 0.99
N LEU A 145 -0.41 -1.79 0.42
CA LEU A 145 -1.43 -0.91 0.97
C LEU A 145 -2.84 -1.47 0.80
N GLU A 146 -3.13 -2.24 -0.25
CA GLU A 146 -4.43 -2.86 -0.45
C GLU A 146 -4.77 -3.80 0.70
N LEU A 147 -3.80 -4.61 1.13
CA LEU A 147 -3.92 -5.48 2.30
C LEU A 147 -4.25 -4.68 3.57
N LEU A 148 -3.51 -3.58 3.80
CA LEU A 148 -3.73 -2.72 4.96
C LEU A 148 -5.04 -1.93 4.87
N THR A 149 -5.49 -1.58 3.68
CA THR A 149 -6.73 -0.83 3.48
C THR A 149 -7.93 -1.70 3.82
N LYS A 150 -7.91 -2.96 3.36
CA LYS A 150 -8.95 -3.95 3.63
C LYS A 150 -9.10 -4.26 5.12
N GLU A 151 -8.00 -4.31 5.86
CA GLU A 151 -8.02 -4.76 7.27
C GLU A 151 -8.11 -3.61 8.29
N LEU A 152 -7.46 -2.47 8.01
CA LEU A 152 -7.22 -1.40 8.97
C LEU A 152 -7.85 -0.08 8.56
N PHE A 153 -7.45 0.50 7.42
CA PHE A 153 -7.84 1.88 7.10
C PHE A 153 -9.34 2.04 6.83
N GLY A 154 -10.03 1.03 6.28
CA GLY A 154 -11.48 1.11 6.08
C GLY A 154 -12.28 1.37 7.37
N LYS A 155 -11.76 0.94 8.53
CA LYS A 155 -12.38 1.18 9.84
C LYS A 155 -11.85 2.46 10.51
N LEU A 156 -10.58 2.79 10.28
CA LEU A 156 -9.90 3.91 10.93
C LEU A 156 -10.18 5.26 10.25
N ILE A 157 -10.43 5.28 8.93
CA ILE A 157 -10.79 6.50 8.19
C ILE A 157 -12.11 7.10 8.70
N GLN A 158 -13.06 6.25 9.11
CA GLN A 158 -14.32 6.69 9.72
C GLN A 158 -14.11 7.47 11.03
N LEU A 159 -12.96 7.32 11.70
CA LEU A 159 -12.61 8.07 12.91
C LEU A 159 -11.95 9.44 12.59
N ILE A 160 -11.49 9.64 11.35
CA ILE A 160 -10.87 10.90 10.90
C ILE A 160 -11.91 11.80 10.22
N ASP A 161 -12.91 11.21 9.57
CA ASP A 161 -14.02 11.91 8.94
C ASP A 161 -14.95 12.51 9.99
N ASN A 162 -14.52 13.62 10.58
CA ASN A 162 -15.35 14.43 11.47
C ASN A 162 -16.13 15.54 10.74
N GLU A 163 -16.11 15.62 9.41
CA GLU A 163 -17.08 16.38 8.61
C GLU A 163 -16.73 16.21 7.12
N THR A 164 -17.27 15.17 6.47
CA THR A 164 -17.35 15.18 5.00
C THR A 164 -18.23 16.38 4.64
N SER A 165 -17.69 17.36 3.91
CA SER A 165 -18.47 18.54 3.58
C SER A 165 -19.70 18.14 2.76
N LYS A 166 -20.78 18.92 2.84
CA LYS A 166 -21.97 18.67 2.03
C LYS A 166 -21.63 18.65 0.52
N GLU A 167 -20.66 19.47 0.11
CA GLU A 167 -20.14 19.50 -1.25
C GLU A 167 -19.45 18.19 -1.64
N ASP A 168 -18.59 17.65 -0.77
CA ASP A 168 -17.92 16.37 -1.01
C ASP A 168 -18.92 15.20 -1.07
N LEU A 169 -19.97 15.24 -0.25
CA LEU A 169 -21.06 14.26 -0.27
C LEU A 169 -21.89 14.32 -1.56
N ASP A 170 -22.28 15.52 -1.98
CA ASP A 170 -23.01 15.71 -3.24
C ASP A 170 -22.17 15.25 -4.43
N LYS A 171 -20.85 15.55 -4.42
CA LYS A 171 -19.94 15.07 -5.44
C LYS A 171 -19.74 13.56 -5.41
N LEU A 172 -19.67 12.95 -4.23
CA LEU A 172 -19.61 11.49 -4.08
C LEU A 172 -20.87 10.84 -4.67
N MET A 173 -22.06 11.39 -4.41
CA MET A 173 -23.30 10.86 -4.97
C MET A 173 -23.35 10.98 -6.49
N GLU A 174 -22.87 12.08 -7.06
CA GLU A 174 -22.71 12.26 -8.51
C GLU A 174 -21.75 11.20 -9.10
N LEU A 175 -20.63 10.93 -8.41
CA LEU A 175 -19.67 9.92 -8.85
C LEU A 175 -20.25 8.51 -8.78
N ILE A 176 -21.00 8.16 -7.71
CA ILE A 176 -21.67 6.86 -7.60
C ILE A 176 -22.72 6.70 -8.70
N ALA A 177 -23.54 7.72 -8.94
CA ALA A 177 -24.50 7.75 -10.04
C ALA A 177 -23.82 7.48 -11.39
N LYS A 178 -22.74 8.21 -11.67
CA LYS A 178 -21.97 8.10 -12.93
C LYS A 178 -21.34 6.72 -13.13
N TYR A 179 -20.72 6.14 -12.11
CA TYR A 179 -19.93 4.90 -12.25
C TYR A 179 -20.66 3.62 -11.87
N ARG A 180 -21.72 3.71 -11.06
CA ARG A 180 -22.49 2.56 -10.52
C ARG A 180 -24.00 2.63 -10.80
N GLY A 181 -24.48 3.76 -11.32
CA GLY A 181 -25.87 3.99 -11.67
C GLY A 181 -26.71 4.60 -10.53
N GLU A 182 -27.77 5.28 -10.93
CA GLU A 182 -28.65 6.07 -10.06
C GLU A 182 -29.27 5.27 -8.91
N LYS A 183 -29.57 4.00 -9.15
CA LYS A 183 -30.13 3.10 -8.15
C LYS A 183 -29.16 2.83 -6.99
N ASP A 184 -27.87 2.70 -7.27
CA ASP A 184 -26.83 2.51 -6.26
C ASP A 184 -26.57 3.82 -5.49
N ALA A 185 -26.62 4.97 -6.18
CA ALA A 185 -26.50 6.28 -5.56
C ALA A 185 -27.66 6.57 -4.59
N GLU A 186 -28.89 6.24 -4.98
CA GLU A 186 -30.08 6.42 -4.15
C GLU A 186 -30.08 5.48 -2.93
N THR A 187 -29.63 4.23 -3.11
CA THR A 187 -29.42 3.29 -2.01
C THR A 187 -28.42 3.82 -0.97
N MET A 188 -27.30 4.39 -1.43
CA MET A 188 -26.31 5.00 -0.53
C MET A 188 -26.82 6.26 0.17
N ARG A 189 -27.57 7.11 -0.54
CA ARG A 189 -28.23 8.29 0.05
C ARG A 189 -29.15 7.89 1.20
N ASN A 190 -29.94 6.82 1.01
CA ASN A 190 -30.85 6.30 2.03
C ASN A 190 -30.11 5.71 3.25
N LEU A 191 -29.00 5.00 3.03
CA LEU A 191 -28.17 4.45 4.11
C LEU A 191 -27.52 5.57 4.94
N MET A 192 -27.03 6.62 4.30
CA MET A 192 -26.44 7.79 4.98
C MET A 192 -27.49 8.62 5.75
N ALA A 193 -28.72 8.68 5.26
CA ALA A 193 -29.84 9.31 5.98
C ALA A 193 -30.26 8.53 7.24
N LEU A 194 -30.01 7.22 7.28
CA LEU A 194 -30.27 6.38 8.45
C LEU A 194 -29.18 6.51 9.53
N SER A 195 -27.91 6.62 9.15
CA SER A 195 -26.79 6.81 10.09
C SER A 195 -26.77 8.20 10.73
N SER A 196 -27.22 9.24 10.02
CA SER A 196 -27.33 10.61 10.52
C SER A 196 -28.47 10.81 11.54
N ARG A 197 -29.55 10.02 11.46
CA ARG A 197 -30.66 10.05 12.43
C ARG A 197 -30.35 9.41 13.78
N GLN A 198 -29.32 8.56 13.89
CA GLN A 198 -28.92 7.95 15.15
C GLN A 198 -28.06 8.87 16.03
N SER A 199 -27.37 9.87 15.46
CA SER A 199 -26.61 10.88 16.25
C SER A 199 -27.49 11.93 16.93
N THR A 200 -28.76 12.06 16.54
CA THR A 200 -29.70 13.07 17.10
C THR A 200 -30.61 12.53 18.21
N ALA A 201 -30.47 11.27 18.63
CA ALA A 201 -31.39 10.61 19.57
C ALA A 201 -30.88 10.54 21.04
N HIS A 202 -30.09 11.51 21.50
CA HIS A 202 -29.94 11.79 22.93
C HIS A 202 -30.76 13.03 23.29
N PRO A 203 -32.02 12.90 23.74
CA PRO A 203 -32.71 14.01 24.35
C PRO A 203 -32.07 14.27 25.71
N SER A 204 -31.31 15.36 25.80
CA SER A 204 -31.03 16.02 27.06
C SER A 204 -32.36 16.41 27.70
N GLN A 205 -32.89 15.56 28.60
CA GLN A 205 -33.88 16.01 29.55
C GLN A 205 -33.14 16.76 30.66
N VAL A 206 -33.06 18.07 30.47
CA VAL A 206 -32.77 19.03 31.54
C VAL A 206 -34.12 19.45 32.14
N LYS A 207 -34.12 19.59 33.48
CA LYS A 207 -34.74 20.67 34.29
C LYS A 207 -35.70 20.15 35.36
N PRO A 208 -35.94 20.94 36.42
CA PRO A 208 -35.09 21.92 37.11
C PRO A 208 -34.69 21.43 38.51
#